data_AF-A0A0M0WEW9-F1
#
_entry.id   AF-A0A0M0WEW9-F1
#
_cell.length_a   1.000
_cell.length_b   1.000
_cell.length_c   1.000
_cell.angle_alpha   90.00
_cell.angle_beta   90.00
_cell.angle_gamma   90.00
#
_symmetry.space_group_name_H-M   'P 1'
#
loop_
_entity.id
_entity.type
_entity.pdbx_description
1 polymer ?
#
loop_
_entity_poly.entity_id
_entity_poly.type
_entity_poly.pdbx_seq_one_letter_code
_entity_poly.pdbx_strand_id
1 'polypeptide(L)' 'MTQAGSISNPYLYETLNMMIGQAIVVQTRENIQQGKLISVLPDDIVVEVNHTPFFIRMKEIVWVTLATRKK' A
#
# COMPACT_ATOMS: atom_id res chain seq x y z
N MET A 1 13.13 20.35 -17.65
CA MET A 1 12.26 20.77 -16.53
C MET A 1 11.49 19.54 -16.08
N THR A 2 11.61 19.20 -14.81
CA THR A 2 11.29 17.90 -14.20
C THR A 2 9.87 17.45 -14.50
N GLN A 3 9.71 16.32 -15.19
CA GLN A 3 8.41 15.70 -15.46
C GLN A 3 7.77 15.36 -14.11
N ALA A 4 6.64 15.99 -13.80
CA ALA A 4 5.81 15.59 -12.68
C ALA A 4 5.47 14.11 -12.90
N GLY A 5 6.03 13.24 -12.04
CA GLY A 5 5.79 11.80 -12.10
C GLY A 5 4.28 11.59 -12.05
N SER A 6 3.72 11.14 -13.17
CA SER A 6 2.28 10.90 -13.25
C SER A 6 1.96 9.78 -12.27
N ILE A 7 1.14 10.09 -11.26
CA ILE A 7 0.61 9.06 -10.35
C ILE A 7 -0.13 8.08 -11.25
N SER A 8 0.42 6.89 -11.40
CA SER A 8 -0.05 5.93 -12.41
C SER A 8 -1.49 5.45 -12.12
N ASN A 9 -1.94 5.59 -10.88
CA ASN A 9 -3.31 5.31 -10.49
C ASN A 9 -3.76 6.26 -9.35
N PRO A 10 -4.38 7.41 -9.66
CA PRO A 10 -4.77 8.39 -8.65
C PRO A 10 -5.83 7.86 -7.68
N TYR A 11 -6.77 7.02 -8.16
CA TYR A 11 -7.79 6.42 -7.30
C TYR A 11 -7.22 5.43 -6.30
N LEU A 12 -6.25 4.60 -6.73
CA LEU A 12 -5.55 3.70 -5.81
C LEU A 12 -4.75 4.49 -4.78
N TYR A 13 -4.04 5.54 -5.21
CA TYR A 13 -3.28 6.41 -4.31
C TYR A 13 -4.19 7.05 -3.25
N GLU A 14 -5.32 7.61 -3.64
CA GLU A 14 -6.29 8.22 -2.72
C GLU A 14 -6.92 7.19 -1.78
N THR A 15 -7.29 6.02 -2.31
CA THR A 15 -7.84 4.90 -1.52
C THR A 15 -6.85 4.43 -0.45
N LEU A 16 -5.58 4.26 -0.81
CA LEU A 16 -4.52 3.86 0.12
C LEU A 16 -4.28 4.94 1.18
N ASN A 17 -4.34 6.23 0.82
CA ASN A 17 -4.24 7.31 1.81
C ASN A 17 -5.36 7.24 2.86
N MET A 18 -6.59 6.89 2.46
CA MET A 18 -7.70 6.69 3.40
C MET A 18 -7.52 5.47 4.32
N MET A 19 -6.68 4.51 3.92
CA MET A 19 -6.39 3.29 4.70
C MET A 19 -5.20 3.43 5.65
N ILE A 20 -4.51 4.59 5.68
CA ILE A 20 -3.37 4.81 6.58
C ILE A 20 -3.79 4.58 8.04
N GLY A 21 -2.98 3.81 8.76
CA GLY A 21 -3.24 3.40 10.14
C GLY A 21 -4.07 2.13 10.26
N GLN A 22 -4.66 1.62 9.18
CA GLN A 22 -5.44 0.38 9.19
C GLN A 22 -4.57 -0.85 8.91
N ALA A 23 -5.00 -2.00 9.42
CA ALA A 23 -4.45 -3.28 9.01
C ALA A 23 -4.97 -3.62 7.62
N ILE A 24 -4.06 -3.93 6.70
CA ILE A 24 -4.36 -4.24 5.31
C ILE A 24 -3.76 -5.59 4.91
N VAL A 25 -4.32 -6.17 3.87
CA VAL A 25 -3.74 -7.28 3.11
C VAL A 25 -3.51 -6.77 1.70
N VAL A 26 -2.28 -6.90 1.22
CA VAL A 26 -1.88 -6.50 -0.12
C VAL A 26 -1.30 -7.69 -0.86
N GLN A 27 -1.80 -7.96 -2.06
CA GLN A 27 -1.23 -8.93 -2.97
C GLN A 27 -0.35 -8.19 -3.96
N THR A 28 0.93 -8.53 -3.97
CA THR A 28 1.85 -8.22 -5.06
C THR A 28 1.82 -9.33 -6.11
N ARG A 29 2.51 -9.13 -7.24
CA ARG A 29 2.65 -10.17 -8.28
C ARG A 29 3.30 -11.46 -7.76
N GLU A 30 4.10 -11.38 -6.71
CA GLU A 30 4.91 -12.50 -6.21
C GLU A 30 4.41 -13.06 -4.88
N ASN A 31 3.84 -12.21 -4.02
CA ASN A 31 3.49 -12.58 -2.65
C ASN A 31 2.29 -11.81 -2.10
N ILE A 32 1.74 -12.31 -0.99
CA ILE A 32 0.76 -11.60 -0.17
C ILE A 32 1.49 -11.08 1.06
N GLN A 33 1.28 -9.82 1.39
CA GLN A 33 1.74 -9.22 2.63
C GLN A 33 0.57 -8.69 3.45
N GLN A 34 0.64 -8.91 4.76
CA GLN A 34 -0.35 -8.42 5.71
C GLN A 34 0.37 -7.63 6.81
N GLY A 35 -0.14 -6.44 7.08
CA GLY A 35 0.44 -5.56 8.08
C GLY A 35 -0.36 -4.27 8.23
N LYS A 36 0.19 -3.32 8.96
CA LYS A 36 -0.42 -2.00 9.13
C LYS A 36 0.11 -1.05 8.05
N LEU A 37 -0.77 -0.41 7.29
CA LEU A 37 -0.35 0.65 6.38
C LEU A 37 0.08 1.87 7.18
N ILE A 38 1.35 2.27 7.12
CA ILE A 38 1.87 3.38 7.92
C ILE A 38 2.17 4.64 7.09
N SER A 39 2.36 4.50 5.77
CA SER A 39 2.58 5.64 4.87
C SER A 39 2.29 5.27 3.41
N VAL A 40 1.97 6.30 2.61
CA VAL A 40 1.72 6.20 1.17
C VAL A 40 2.58 7.25 0.47
N LEU A 41 3.51 6.79 -0.35
CA LEU A 41 4.42 7.58 -1.18
C LEU A 41 3.92 7.57 -2.64
N PRO A 42 4.42 8.45 -3.53
CA PRO A 42 3.92 8.54 -4.90
C PRO A 42 3.92 7.23 -5.70
N ASP A 43 4.92 6.35 -5.49
CA ASP A 43 5.09 5.08 -6.20
C ASP A 43 5.08 3.84 -5.29
N ASP A 44 5.02 4.05 -3.98
CA ASP A 44 5.32 3.06 -2.95
C ASP A 44 4.37 3.18 -1.78
N ILE A 45 4.02 2.07 -1.14
CA ILE A 45 3.38 2.06 0.18
C ILE A 45 4.34 1.49 1.21
N VAL A 46 4.16 1.92 2.46
CA VAL A 46 4.94 1.41 3.59
C VAL A 46 4.01 0.63 4.50
N VAL A 47 4.22 -0.67 4.59
CA VAL A 47 3.46 -1.59 5.43
C VAL A 47 4.36 -2.08 6.57
N GLU A 48 3.94 -1.84 7.81
CA GLU A 48 4.64 -2.32 8.99
C GLU A 48 4.18 -3.74 9.35
N VAL A 49 5.13 -4.66 9.49
CA VAL A 49 4.93 -6.02 9.99
C VAL A 49 5.88 -6.25 11.14
N ASN A 50 5.38 -6.56 12.33
CA ASN A 50 6.19 -6.78 13.54
C ASN A 50 7.24 -5.66 13.77
N HIS A 51 6.81 -4.40 13.72
CA HIS A 51 7.68 -3.21 13.86
C HIS A 51 8.77 -3.04 12.79
N THR A 52 8.69 -3.80 11.70
CA THR A 52 9.60 -3.70 10.56
C THR A 52 8.85 -3.09 9.37
N PRO A 53 9.31 -1.96 8.80
CA PRO A 53 8.68 -1.34 7.64
C PRO A 53 9.07 -2.06 6.34
N PHE A 54 8.08 -2.38 5.52
CA PHE A 54 8.24 -2.94 4.19
C PHE A 54 7.74 -1.95 3.14
N PHE A 55 8.58 -1.68 2.14
CA PHE A 55 8.26 -0.82 1.01
C PHE A 55 7.75 -1.69 -0.14
N ILE A 56 6.53 -1.41 -0.60
CA ILE A 56 5.87 -2.17 -1.66
C ILE A 56 5.53 -1.22 -2.80
N ARG A 57 6.01 -1.53 -4.00
CA ARG A 57 5.78 -0.73 -5.20
C ARG A 57 4.31 -0.82 -5.63
N MET A 58 3.65 0.31 -5.83
CA MET A 58 2.25 0.36 -6.28
C MET A 58 2.02 -0.36 -7.62
N LYS A 59 3.01 -0.32 -8.53
CA LYS A 59 2.96 -1.02 -9.84
C LYS A 59 2.89 -2.55 -9.74
N GLU A 60 3.27 -3.10 -8.60
CA GLU A 60 3.29 -4.55 -8.34
C GLU A 60 2.05 -5.01 -7.59
N ILE A 61 1.26 -4.08 -7.05
CA ILE A 61 0.02 -4.37 -6.35
C ILE A 61 -1.01 -4.87 -7.37
N VAL A 62 -1.51 -6.09 -7.15
CA VAL A 62 -2.62 -6.67 -7.90
C VAL A 62 -3.94 -6.28 -7.26
N TRP A 63 -4.02 -6.33 -5.92
CA TRP A 63 -5.18 -5.87 -5.14
C TRP A 63 -4.76 -5.55 -3.70
N VAL A 64 -5.59 -4.75 -3.04
CA VAL A 64 -5.47 -4.40 -1.62
C VAL A 64 -6.84 -4.45 -0.96
N THR A 65 -6.91 -4.91 0.29
CA THR A 65 -8.14 -4.90 1.08
C THR A 65 -7.83 -4.68 2.57
N LEU A 66 -8.84 -4.30 3.33
CA LEU A 66 -8.72 -4.21 4.79
C LEU A 66 -8.61 -5.61 5.39
N ALA A 67 -7.69 -5.80 6.33
CA ALA A 67 -7.61 -7.05 7.07
C ALA A 67 -8.87 -7.20 7.92
N THR A 68 -9.65 -8.24 7.65
CA THR A 68 -10.90 -8.49 8.38
C THR A 68 -10.55 -8.80 9.83
N ARG A 69 -11.04 -8.01 10.78
CA ARG A 69 -11.00 -8.40 12.19
C ARG A 69 -12.03 -9.52 12.38
N LYS A 70 -11.58 -10.77 12.50
CA LYS A 70 -12.46 -11.81 13.07
C LYS A 70 -12.83 -11.37 14.48
N LYS A 71 -14.13 -11.16 14.70
CA LYS A 71 -14.73 -10.85 15.99
C LYS A 71 -14.91 -12.14 16.80
#